data_AF-A0A948YE84-F1
#
_entry.id   AF-A0A948YE84-F1
#
_cell.length_a   1.000
_cell.length_b   1.000
_cell.length_c   1.000
_cell.angle_alpha   90.00
_cell.angle_beta   90.00
_cell.angle_gamma   90.00
#
_symmetry.space_group_name_H-M   'P 1'
#
loop_
_entity.id
_entity.type
_entity.pdbx_description
1 polymer ?
#
loop_
_entity_poly.entity_id
_entity_poly.type
_entity_poly.pdbx_seq_one_letter_code
_entity_poly.pdbx_strand_id
1 'polypeptide(L)'
;MRILVVRTDKLGDFITALPAIYVLKQHNPNNKIIVCVAPLNRALALACDFIDEVIIDKGQSVFSLAQEFKNANIDASITLFSNTRVAFAQFLARIPKRIAPATKIAQIFYTNRVSQRRSEVKMAEFEYNLELTKELFSEISLEYKKPLLVFEGAHDVYADFCKNNTIEKEVVAFHVGFGGSSDANWSLDEYEILIREVLKKGKYQVVLTFGPDEKGLYEEMQKRFLGENVVFYLSLDG
;
A
#
# COMPACT_ATOMS: atom_id res chain seq x y z
N MET A 1 13.91 -13.23 14.91
CA MET A 1 14.01 -13.70 13.51
C MET A 1 13.89 -12.50 12.59
N ARG A 2 14.60 -12.49 11.46
CA ARG A 2 14.55 -11.44 10.43
C ARG A 2 13.64 -11.89 9.29
N ILE A 3 12.48 -11.25 9.16
CA ILE A 3 11.40 -11.67 8.27
C ILE A 3 11.26 -10.67 7.14
N LEU A 4 11.45 -11.12 5.91
CA LEU A 4 11.21 -10.32 4.72
C LEU A 4 9.75 -10.47 4.26
N VAL A 5 9.02 -9.37 4.13
CA VAL A 5 7.71 -9.35 3.45
C VAL A 5 7.86 -8.63 2.11
N VAL A 6 7.49 -9.29 1.02
CA VAL A 6 7.65 -8.75 -0.34
C VAL A 6 6.30 -8.34 -0.91
N ARG A 7 6.16 -7.04 -1.23
CA ARG A 7 4.99 -6.45 -1.90
C ARG A 7 5.44 -5.26 -2.75
N THR A 8 5.91 -5.54 -3.97
CA THR A 8 6.60 -4.60 -4.87
C THR A 8 5.69 -4.03 -5.96
N ASP A 9 4.38 -4.05 -5.76
CA ASP A 9 3.34 -3.57 -6.68
C ASP A 9 2.78 -2.21 -6.22
N LYS A 10 1.49 -1.92 -6.48
CA LYS A 10 0.89 -0.59 -6.32
C LYS A 10 0.64 -0.24 -4.85
N LEU A 11 0.28 1.02 -4.56
CA LEU A 11 -0.02 1.49 -3.21
C LEU A 11 -1.16 0.71 -2.55
N GLY A 12 -2.27 0.48 -3.26
CA GLY A 12 -3.42 -0.26 -2.73
C GLY A 12 -3.06 -1.69 -2.33
N ASP A 13 -2.24 -2.35 -3.14
CA ASP A 13 -1.72 -3.68 -2.83
C ASP A 13 -0.88 -3.69 -1.55
N PHE A 14 0.00 -2.69 -1.37
CA PHE A 14 0.77 -2.55 -0.16
C PHE A 14 -0.09 -2.24 1.07
N ILE A 15 -1.12 -1.41 0.95
CA ILE A 15 -2.11 -1.17 2.03
C ILE A 15 -2.75 -2.49 2.47
N THR A 16 -3.16 -3.35 1.54
CA THR A 16 -3.73 -4.67 1.88
C THR A 16 -2.72 -5.66 2.45
N ALA A 17 -1.42 -5.40 2.33
CA ALA A 17 -0.37 -6.19 2.96
C ALA A 17 -0.11 -5.81 4.42
N LEU A 18 -0.41 -4.56 4.82
CA LEU A 18 -0.11 -4.04 6.15
C LEU A 18 -0.65 -4.91 7.31
N PRO A 19 -1.88 -5.47 7.26
CA PRO A 19 -2.35 -6.35 8.32
C PRO A 19 -1.44 -7.57 8.53
N ALA A 20 -0.96 -8.20 7.45
CA ALA A 20 -0.04 -9.33 7.52
C ALA A 20 1.31 -8.93 8.13
N ILE A 21 1.83 -7.76 7.76
CA ILE A 21 3.08 -7.21 8.30
C ILE A 21 2.92 -6.92 9.80
N TYR A 22 1.80 -6.32 10.20
CA TYR A 22 1.49 -6.00 11.59
C TYR A 22 1.42 -7.25 12.46
N VAL A 23 0.68 -8.28 12.07
CA VAL A 23 0.53 -9.50 12.89
C VAL A 23 1.85 -10.25 13.05
N LEU A 24 2.74 -10.21 12.05
CA LEU A 24 4.09 -10.79 12.16
C LEU A 24 4.94 -10.09 13.22
N LYS A 25 4.81 -8.76 13.36
CA LYS A 25 5.47 -8.00 14.43
C LYS A 25 4.86 -8.30 15.79
N GLN A 26 3.53 -8.33 15.87
CA GLN A 26 2.81 -8.59 17.13
C GLN A 26 3.00 -10.02 17.65
N HIS A 27 3.07 -11.01 16.75
CA HIS A 27 3.26 -12.41 17.13
C HIS A 27 4.53 -12.61 17.97
N ASN A 28 5.60 -11.89 17.64
CA ASN A 28 6.80 -11.84 18.46
C ASN A 28 7.51 -10.49 18.25
N PRO A 29 7.50 -9.57 19.26
CA PRO A 29 8.14 -8.26 19.14
C PRO A 29 9.65 -8.30 18.85
N ASN A 30 10.33 -9.42 19.14
CA ASN A 30 11.73 -9.65 18.81
C ASN A 30 11.96 -9.98 17.32
N ASN A 31 10.89 -10.17 16.54
CA ASN A 31 11.00 -10.24 15.09
C ASN A 31 11.45 -8.89 14.55
N LYS A 32 12.35 -8.94 13.57
CA LYS A 32 12.74 -7.81 12.74
C LYS A 32 12.01 -7.92 11.42
N ILE A 33 11.06 -7.02 11.20
CA ILE A 33 10.22 -7.00 10.01
C ILE A 33 10.88 -6.11 8.97
N ILE A 34 11.28 -6.74 7.86
CA ILE A 34 11.92 -6.10 6.73
C ILE A 34 10.92 -6.15 5.59
N VAL A 35 10.61 -5.03 4.95
CA VAL A 35 9.72 -5.02 3.78
C VAL A 35 10.51 -4.72 2.51
N CYS A 36 10.19 -5.41 1.42
CA CYS A 36 10.66 -5.08 0.08
C CYS A 36 9.50 -4.52 -0.74
N VAL A 37 9.59 -3.24 -1.09
CA VAL A 37 8.48 -2.46 -1.68
C VAL A 37 8.93 -1.67 -2.90
N ALA A 38 7.97 -1.28 -3.74
CA ALA A 38 8.20 -0.34 -4.83
C ALA A 38 8.57 1.06 -4.30
N PRO A 39 9.26 1.93 -5.08
CA PRO A 39 9.67 3.26 -4.63
C PRO A 39 8.49 4.12 -4.13
N LEU A 40 7.33 4.02 -4.79
CA LEU A 40 6.10 4.72 -4.42
C LEU A 40 5.65 4.43 -2.98
N ASN A 41 5.93 3.23 -2.48
CA ASN A 41 5.46 2.79 -1.17
C ASN A 41 6.47 3.09 -0.04
N ARG A 42 7.62 3.71 -0.36
CA ARG A 42 8.71 3.96 0.59
C ARG A 42 8.26 4.80 1.78
N ALA A 43 7.61 5.94 1.52
CA ALA A 43 7.22 6.87 2.56
C ALA A 43 6.27 6.22 3.57
N LEU A 44 5.24 5.53 3.06
CA LEU A 44 4.29 4.79 3.89
C LEU A 44 4.96 3.66 4.67
N ALA A 45 5.87 2.90 4.05
CA ALA A 45 6.58 1.81 4.73
C ALA A 45 7.40 2.33 5.92
N LEU A 46 8.08 3.47 5.76
CA LEU A 46 8.86 4.10 6.83
C LEU A 46 8.01 4.72 7.94
N ALA A 47 6.76 5.09 7.63
CA ALA A 47 5.83 5.65 8.60
C ALA A 47 5.12 4.57 9.48
N CYS A 48 5.27 3.29 9.16
CA CYS A 48 4.67 2.20 9.92
C CYS A 48 5.56 1.78 11.11
N ASP A 49 5.06 1.94 12.34
CA ASP A 49 5.76 1.56 13.59
C ASP A 49 6.12 0.07 13.71
N PHE A 50 5.44 -0.79 12.96
CA PHE A 50 5.64 -2.24 12.93
C PHE A 50 6.63 -2.73 11.85
N ILE A 51 7.25 -1.82 11.08
CA ILE A 51 8.26 -2.12 10.07
C ILE A 51 9.62 -1.67 10.59
N ASP A 52 10.58 -2.58 10.73
CA ASP A 52 11.92 -2.27 11.26
C ASP A 52 12.87 -1.78 10.15
N GLU A 53 12.78 -2.33 8.94
CA GLU A 53 13.69 -2.02 7.83
C GLU A 53 12.94 -2.03 6.49
N VAL A 54 13.38 -1.17 5.56
CA VAL A 54 12.76 -1.04 4.23
C VAL A 54 13.82 -1.21 3.14
N ILE A 55 13.62 -2.21 2.27
CA ILE A 55 14.37 -2.44 1.04
C ILE A 55 13.52 -1.91 -0.12
N ILE A 56 14.11 -1.09 -0.98
CA ILE A 56 13.39 -0.50 -2.12
C ILE A 56 13.77 -1.24 -3.40
N ASP A 57 12.78 -1.86 -4.03
CA ASP A 57 12.92 -2.48 -5.34
C ASP A 57 12.73 -1.43 -6.45
N LYS A 58 13.84 -0.83 -6.88
CA LYS A 58 13.91 0.17 -7.95
C LYS A 58 14.01 -0.47 -9.34
N GLY A 59 13.77 -1.79 -9.46
CA GLY A 59 14.00 -2.52 -10.70
C GLY A 59 15.47 -2.84 -10.96
N GLN A 60 16.33 -2.78 -9.93
CA GLN A 60 17.74 -3.15 -10.03
C GLN A 60 17.93 -4.62 -10.45
N SER A 61 19.17 -4.95 -10.86
CA SER A 61 19.53 -6.31 -11.28
C SER A 61 19.23 -7.33 -10.18
N VAL A 62 18.90 -8.56 -10.59
CA VAL A 62 18.59 -9.65 -9.66
C VAL A 62 19.74 -9.93 -8.68
N PHE A 63 20.98 -9.76 -9.12
CA PHE A 63 22.17 -9.94 -8.27
C PHE A 63 22.31 -8.83 -7.24
N SER A 64 22.02 -7.58 -7.62
CA SER A 64 22.00 -6.46 -6.67
C SER A 64 20.94 -6.68 -5.60
N LEU A 65 19.72 -7.04 -6.00
CA LEU A 65 18.65 -7.30 -5.05
C LEU A 65 18.96 -8.51 -4.14
N ALA A 66 19.56 -9.57 -4.70
CA ALA A 66 20.01 -10.72 -3.91
C ALA A 66 21.09 -10.34 -2.89
N GLN A 67 22.01 -9.43 -3.25
CA GLN A 67 23.03 -8.94 -2.34
C GLN A 67 22.43 -8.10 -1.21
N GLU A 68 21.43 -7.25 -1.50
CA GLU A 68 20.67 -6.51 -0.48
C GLU A 68 19.99 -7.47 0.50
N PHE A 69 19.30 -8.50 0.00
CA PHE A 69 18.68 -9.54 0.82
C PHE A 69 19.68 -10.31 1.67
N LYS A 70 20.84 -10.65 1.10
CA LYS A 70 21.92 -11.35 1.81
C LYS A 70 22.51 -10.49 2.93
N ASN A 71 22.75 -9.21 2.67
CA ASN A 71 23.25 -8.27 3.67
C ASN A 71 22.23 -8.05 4.81
N ALA A 72 20.93 -8.15 4.48
CA ALA A 72 19.86 -8.06 5.45
C ALA A 72 19.66 -9.34 6.28
N ASN A 73 20.47 -10.40 6.12
CA ASN A 73 20.46 -11.62 6.93
C ASN A 73 19.06 -12.21 7.16
N ILE A 74 18.29 -12.41 6.09
CA ILE A 74 16.89 -12.81 6.16
C ILE A 74 16.77 -14.31 6.48
N ASP A 75 16.03 -14.65 7.54
CA ASP A 75 15.77 -16.02 7.98
C ASP A 75 14.58 -16.65 7.23
N ALA A 76 13.54 -15.84 7.00
CA ALA A 76 12.32 -16.25 6.33
C ALA A 76 11.76 -15.11 5.47
N SER A 77 11.11 -15.46 4.37
CA SER A 77 10.40 -14.50 3.53
C SER A 77 8.97 -14.93 3.23
N ILE A 78 8.05 -13.96 3.25
CA ILE A 78 6.66 -14.11 2.84
C ILE A 78 6.45 -13.20 1.62
N THR A 79 6.33 -13.79 0.43
CA THR A 79 6.13 -13.08 -0.82
C THR A 79 4.65 -12.99 -1.15
N LEU A 80 4.06 -11.82 -0.87
CA LEU A 80 2.63 -11.56 -1.09
C LEU A 80 2.31 -11.31 -2.56
N PHE A 81 3.27 -10.72 -3.30
CA PHE A 81 3.21 -10.58 -4.75
C PHE A 81 4.40 -11.28 -5.42
N SER A 82 4.11 -12.37 -6.12
CA SER A 82 5.14 -13.20 -6.74
C SER A 82 5.47 -12.75 -8.17
N ASN A 83 6.74 -12.40 -8.38
CA ASN A 83 7.35 -12.25 -9.71
C ASN A 83 8.69 -13.03 -9.77
N THR A 84 9.08 -13.44 -10.96
CA THR A 84 10.26 -14.32 -11.16
C THR A 84 11.56 -13.69 -10.70
N ARG A 85 11.73 -12.37 -10.89
CA ARG A 85 12.98 -11.67 -10.53
C ARG A 85 13.19 -11.67 -9.01
N VAL A 86 12.18 -11.30 -8.24
CA VAL A 86 12.27 -11.26 -6.78
C VAL A 86 12.40 -12.66 -6.20
N ALA A 87 11.63 -13.63 -6.72
CA ALA A 87 11.74 -15.03 -6.33
C ALA A 87 13.16 -15.58 -6.55
N PHE A 88 13.77 -15.26 -7.69
CA PHE A 88 15.14 -15.68 -7.99
C PHE A 88 16.17 -14.95 -7.12
N ALA A 89 15.98 -13.66 -6.83
CA ALA A 89 16.84 -12.93 -5.88
C ALA A 89 16.81 -13.55 -4.47
N GLN A 90 15.62 -13.91 -3.98
CA GLN A 90 15.45 -14.60 -2.69
C GLN A 90 16.17 -15.96 -2.67
N PHE A 91 16.12 -16.69 -3.79
CA PHE A 91 16.86 -17.94 -3.96
C PHE A 91 18.38 -17.74 -3.97
N LEU A 92 18.90 -16.76 -4.73
CA LEU A 92 20.33 -16.43 -4.78
C LEU A 92 20.86 -15.93 -3.44
N ALA A 93 20.04 -15.22 -2.67
CA ALA A 93 20.34 -14.79 -1.30
C ALA A 93 20.35 -15.95 -0.28
N ARG A 94 19.94 -17.16 -0.69
CA ARG A 94 19.87 -18.38 0.12
C ARG A 94 18.97 -18.25 1.36
N ILE A 95 17.87 -17.49 1.25
CA ILE A 95 16.88 -17.34 2.34
C ILE A 95 16.29 -18.72 2.66
N PRO A 96 16.46 -19.30 3.85
CA PRO A 96 16.10 -20.70 4.11
C PRO A 96 14.61 -21.03 3.92
N LYS A 97 13.70 -20.19 4.43
CA LYS A 97 12.25 -20.39 4.32
C LYS A 97 11.64 -19.32 3.41
N ARG A 98 11.11 -19.72 2.25
CA ARG A 98 10.52 -18.82 1.26
C ARG A 98 9.08 -19.23 0.99
N ILE A 99 8.14 -18.48 1.56
CA ILE A 99 6.69 -18.70 1.51
C ILE A 99 6.10 -17.80 0.43
N ALA A 100 5.22 -18.33 -0.42
CA ALA A 100 4.44 -17.54 -1.36
C ALA A 100 3.15 -18.27 -1.77
N PRO A 101 2.20 -17.59 -2.45
CA PRO A 101 1.13 -18.25 -3.15
C PRO A 101 1.67 -19.24 -4.20
N ALA A 102 0.99 -20.39 -4.35
CA ALA A 102 1.27 -21.41 -5.37
C ALA A 102 0.82 -20.94 -6.78
N THR A 103 1.36 -19.82 -7.25
CA THR A 103 0.96 -19.16 -8.49
C THR A 103 2.17 -18.87 -9.38
N LYS A 104 1.96 -18.95 -10.71
CA LYS A 104 2.93 -18.63 -11.77
C LYS A 104 4.17 -19.54 -11.78
N ILE A 105 5.06 -19.33 -12.76
CA ILE A 105 6.33 -20.07 -12.93
C ILE A 105 7.32 -19.77 -11.79
N ALA A 106 7.28 -18.55 -11.22
CA ALA A 106 8.14 -18.11 -10.13
C ALA A 106 8.08 -19.02 -8.88
N GLN A 107 7.01 -19.81 -8.73
CA GLN A 107 6.83 -20.67 -7.57
C GLN A 107 7.96 -21.69 -7.36
N ILE A 108 8.68 -22.08 -8.44
CA ILE A 108 9.79 -23.03 -8.37
C ILE A 108 10.91 -22.59 -7.40
N PHE A 109 11.04 -21.29 -7.16
CA PHE A 109 12.05 -20.74 -6.28
C PHE A 109 11.63 -20.69 -4.81
N TYR A 110 10.36 -20.96 -4.48
CA TYR A 110 9.86 -20.96 -3.10
C TYR A 110 9.88 -22.36 -2.48
N THR A 111 10.17 -22.41 -1.17
CA THR A 111 10.22 -23.65 -0.38
C THR A 111 8.85 -24.07 0.11
N ASN A 112 7.98 -23.10 0.41
CA ASN A 112 6.65 -23.32 0.96
C ASN A 112 5.64 -22.57 0.08
N ARG A 113 4.57 -23.25 -0.32
CA ARG A 113 3.60 -22.71 -1.27
C ARG A 113 2.20 -22.92 -0.74
N VAL A 114 1.40 -21.86 -0.74
CA VAL A 114 0.01 -21.91 -0.28
C VAL A 114 -0.92 -21.77 -1.47
N SER A 115 -1.83 -22.72 -1.65
CA SER A 115 -2.82 -22.67 -2.72
C SER A 115 -3.89 -21.63 -2.39
N GLN A 116 -3.96 -20.55 -3.17
CA GLN A 116 -4.95 -19.47 -3.01
C GLN A 116 -5.68 -19.27 -4.32
N ARG A 117 -7.01 -19.47 -4.33
CA ARG A 117 -7.85 -19.30 -5.53
C ARG A 117 -8.55 -17.95 -5.52
N ARG A 118 -7.77 -16.89 -5.78
CA ARG A 118 -8.26 -15.50 -5.73
C ARG A 118 -9.36 -15.18 -6.74
N SER A 119 -9.41 -15.90 -7.85
CA SER A 119 -10.50 -15.79 -8.85
C SER A 119 -11.87 -16.23 -8.34
N GLU A 120 -11.92 -17.02 -7.27
CA GLU A 120 -13.18 -17.45 -6.64
C GLU A 120 -13.74 -16.39 -5.67
N VAL A 121 -13.01 -15.29 -5.42
CA VAL A 121 -13.41 -14.15 -4.56
C VAL A 121 -13.91 -14.59 -3.17
N LYS A 122 -13.34 -15.68 -2.64
CA LYS A 122 -13.73 -16.25 -1.34
C LYS A 122 -13.34 -15.38 -0.15
N MET A 123 -12.37 -14.49 -0.35
CA MET A 123 -11.75 -13.66 0.67
C MET A 123 -11.32 -12.34 0.03
N ALA A 124 -11.24 -11.29 0.84
CA ALA A 124 -10.60 -10.04 0.48
C ALA A 124 -9.08 -10.23 0.33
N GLU A 125 -8.44 -9.34 -0.43
CA GLU A 125 -6.99 -9.40 -0.70
C GLU A 125 -6.15 -9.42 0.59
N PHE A 126 -6.53 -8.65 1.60
CA PHE A 126 -5.80 -8.61 2.88
C PHE A 126 -5.91 -9.92 3.67
N GLU A 127 -7.01 -10.67 3.51
CA GLU A 127 -7.22 -11.96 4.18
C GLU A 127 -6.33 -13.04 3.55
N TYR A 128 -6.17 -13.04 2.23
CA TYR A 128 -5.17 -13.89 1.56
C TYR A 128 -3.75 -13.57 2.04
N ASN A 129 -3.42 -12.30 2.26
CA ASN A 129 -2.10 -11.92 2.78
C ASN A 129 -1.91 -12.41 4.22
N LEU A 130 -2.93 -12.29 5.07
CA LEU A 130 -2.93 -12.79 6.44
C LEU A 130 -2.76 -14.31 6.49
N GLU A 131 -3.45 -15.07 5.63
CA GLU A 131 -3.31 -16.53 5.57
C GLU A 131 -1.87 -17.00 5.35
N LEU A 132 -1.10 -16.31 4.50
CA LEU A 132 0.29 -16.69 4.22
C LEU A 132 1.19 -16.62 5.47
N THR A 133 0.82 -15.81 6.46
CA THR A 133 1.57 -15.71 7.72
C THR A 133 1.47 -17.01 8.55
N LYS A 134 0.38 -17.78 8.39
CA LYS A 134 0.18 -19.06 9.09
C LYS A 134 1.17 -20.13 8.67
N GLU A 135 1.66 -20.07 7.43
CA GLU A 135 2.70 -20.98 6.93
C GLU A 135 4.04 -20.74 7.65
N LEU A 136 4.27 -19.51 8.13
CA LEU A 136 5.43 -19.20 8.95
C LEU A 136 5.22 -19.62 10.40
N PHE A 137 4.04 -19.29 10.95
CA PHE A 137 3.65 -19.50 12.35
C PHE A 137 2.20 -20.02 12.42
N SER A 138 1.99 -21.31 12.72
CA SER A 138 0.65 -21.91 12.70
C SER A 138 -0.33 -21.26 13.69
N GLU A 139 0.16 -20.86 14.86
CA GLU A 139 -0.62 -20.29 15.96
C GLU A 139 -0.71 -18.75 15.91
N ILE A 140 -0.36 -18.12 14.78
CA ILE A 140 -0.43 -16.66 14.67
C ILE A 140 -1.88 -16.16 14.75
N SER A 141 -2.13 -15.21 15.65
CA SER A 141 -3.39 -14.46 15.65
C SER A 141 -3.46 -13.59 14.40
N LEU A 142 -4.57 -13.65 13.68
CA LEU A 142 -4.84 -12.80 12.52
C LEU A 142 -5.58 -11.51 12.91
N GLU A 143 -5.80 -11.28 14.20
CA GLU A 143 -6.42 -10.05 14.69
C GLU A 143 -5.43 -8.88 14.62
N TYR A 144 -5.94 -7.72 14.20
CA TYR A 144 -5.15 -6.49 14.11
C TYR A 144 -5.99 -5.28 14.53
N LYS A 145 -5.31 -4.24 15.03
CA LYS A 145 -5.96 -3.02 15.50
C LYS A 145 -6.68 -2.28 14.36
N LYS A 146 -7.79 -1.62 14.69
CA LYS A 146 -8.57 -0.78 13.77
C LYS A 146 -8.81 0.58 14.43
N PRO A 147 -8.37 1.71 13.84
CA PRO A 147 -7.59 1.83 12.61
C PRO A 147 -6.17 1.22 12.74
N LEU A 148 -5.66 0.65 11.65
CA LEU A 148 -4.32 0.04 11.64
C LEU A 148 -3.22 1.11 11.58
N LEU A 149 -3.43 2.13 10.76
CA LEU A 149 -2.50 3.24 10.59
C LEU A 149 -2.90 4.39 11.49
N VAL A 150 -1.93 4.86 12.27
CA VAL A 150 -2.04 6.08 13.08
C VAL A 150 -0.74 6.83 12.85
N PHE A 151 -0.84 8.05 12.34
CA PHE A 151 0.32 8.88 12.04
C PHE A 151 0.44 9.97 13.09
N GLU A 152 1.59 10.01 13.77
CA GLU A 152 1.91 11.11 14.67
C GLU A 152 2.01 12.42 13.88
N GLY A 153 1.50 13.52 14.46
CA GLY A 153 1.50 14.83 13.81
C GLY A 153 0.46 15.01 12.68
N ALA A 154 -0.39 14.01 12.40
CA ALA A 154 -1.43 14.14 11.37
C ALA A 154 -2.38 15.32 11.62
N HIS A 155 -2.66 15.63 12.89
CA HIS A 155 -3.47 16.79 13.27
C HIS A 155 -2.79 18.11 12.88
N ASP A 156 -1.48 18.23 13.11
CA ASP A 156 -0.73 19.45 12.80
C ASP A 156 -0.60 19.65 11.29
N VAL A 157 -0.31 18.57 10.56
CA VAL A 157 -0.30 18.57 9.09
C VAL A 157 -1.68 18.99 8.54
N TYR A 158 -2.76 18.48 9.12
CA TYR A 158 -4.11 18.86 8.72
C TYR A 158 -4.42 20.32 9.05
N ALA A 159 -4.02 20.82 10.24
CA ALA A 159 -4.20 22.20 10.63
C ALA A 159 -3.45 23.17 9.69
N ASP A 160 -2.21 22.84 9.33
CA ASP A 160 -1.41 23.61 8.37
C ASP A 160 -2.03 23.56 6.96
N PHE A 161 -2.51 22.39 6.53
CA PHE A 161 -3.23 22.25 5.27
C PHE A 161 -4.48 23.15 5.25
N CYS A 162 -5.26 23.15 6.33
CA CYS A 162 -6.45 24.00 6.46
C CYS A 162 -6.09 25.48 6.38
N LYS A 163 -5.06 25.91 7.11
CA LYS A 163 -4.60 27.31 7.10
C LYS A 163 -4.13 27.75 5.71
N ASN A 164 -3.34 26.93 5.03
CA ASN A 164 -2.78 27.26 3.71
C ASN A 164 -3.84 27.28 2.60
N ASN A 165 -4.96 26.60 2.79
CA ASN A 165 -6.05 26.51 1.81
C ASN A 165 -7.32 27.26 2.24
N THR A 166 -7.24 28.10 3.27
CA THR A 166 -8.39 28.88 3.80
C THR A 166 -9.60 27.98 4.10
N ILE A 167 -9.35 26.84 4.74
CA ILE A 167 -10.38 25.90 5.17
C ILE A 167 -10.86 26.29 6.57
N GLU A 168 -12.12 26.67 6.64
CA GLU A 168 -12.81 27.17 7.83
C GLU A 168 -14.00 26.26 8.23
N LYS A 169 -14.39 25.33 7.35
CA LYS A 169 -15.53 24.41 7.53
C LYS A 169 -15.06 22.97 7.52
N GLU A 170 -15.97 22.09 7.95
CA GLU A 170 -15.82 20.64 7.82
C GLU A 170 -15.54 20.26 6.35
N VAL A 171 -14.51 19.44 6.14
CA VAL A 171 -14.05 19.06 4.80
C VAL A 171 -14.69 17.77 4.33
N VAL A 172 -15.14 17.75 3.08
CA VAL A 172 -15.39 16.52 2.33
C VAL A 172 -14.35 16.42 1.23
N ALA A 173 -13.49 15.41 1.32
CA ALA A 173 -12.43 15.16 0.35
C ALA A 173 -12.89 14.16 -0.72
N PHE A 174 -12.62 14.47 -1.98
CA PHE A 174 -12.83 13.60 -3.13
C PHE A 174 -11.49 13.26 -3.78
N HIS A 175 -11.33 11.99 -4.13
CA HIS A 175 -10.25 11.53 -5.01
C HIS A 175 -10.91 10.89 -6.22
N VAL A 176 -10.99 11.64 -7.31
CA VAL A 176 -11.71 11.21 -8.53
C VAL A 176 -10.85 10.36 -9.46
N GLY A 177 -9.55 10.36 -9.22
CA GLY A 177 -8.56 9.55 -9.94
C GLY A 177 -8.57 8.08 -9.54
N PHE A 178 -8.10 7.22 -10.45
CA PHE A 178 -7.90 5.80 -10.19
C PHE A 178 -6.86 5.20 -11.12
N GLY A 179 -6.15 4.17 -10.63
CA GLY A 179 -5.07 3.51 -11.37
C GLY A 179 -5.51 2.52 -12.46
N GLY A 180 -6.72 2.68 -13.03
CA GLY A 180 -7.23 1.90 -14.16
C GLY A 180 -7.55 0.42 -13.88
N SER A 181 -7.51 -0.03 -12.63
CA SER A 181 -7.63 -1.45 -12.27
C SER A 181 -9.05 -1.90 -11.88
N SER A 182 -10.03 -1.01 -11.98
CA SER A 182 -11.42 -1.29 -11.67
C SER A 182 -12.30 -0.80 -12.83
N ASP A 183 -13.19 -1.66 -13.30
CA ASP A 183 -14.20 -1.32 -14.30
C ASP A 183 -15.42 -0.61 -13.66
N ALA A 184 -15.42 -0.44 -12.33
CA ALA A 184 -16.55 0.03 -11.54
C ALA A 184 -16.27 1.34 -10.78
N ASN A 185 -15.49 2.27 -11.38
CA ASN A 185 -15.36 3.63 -10.85
C ASN A 185 -16.43 4.55 -11.46
N TRP A 186 -16.80 5.60 -10.74
CA TRP A 186 -17.66 6.65 -11.28
C TRP A 186 -16.96 7.43 -12.39
N SER A 187 -17.75 7.89 -13.36
CA SER A 187 -17.31 8.88 -14.36
C SER A 187 -17.08 10.25 -13.71
N LEU A 188 -16.32 11.11 -14.39
CA LEU A 188 -16.10 12.48 -13.93
C LEU A 188 -17.41 13.29 -13.87
N ASP A 189 -18.35 13.01 -14.77
CA ASP A 189 -19.66 13.66 -14.78
C ASP A 189 -20.49 13.25 -13.55
N GLU A 190 -20.45 11.98 -13.15
CA GLU A 190 -21.11 11.50 -11.93
C GLU A 190 -20.49 12.10 -10.66
N TYR A 191 -19.15 12.14 -10.59
CA TYR A 191 -18.46 12.86 -9.52
C TYR A 191 -18.84 14.33 -9.50
N GLU A 192 -18.93 14.97 -10.66
CA GLU A 192 -19.28 16.39 -10.76
C GLU A 192 -20.67 16.68 -10.19
N ILE A 193 -21.66 15.86 -10.53
CA ILE A 193 -23.01 15.95 -9.97
C ILE A 193 -22.97 15.88 -8.44
N LEU A 194 -22.30 14.87 -7.88
CA LEU A 194 -22.23 14.68 -6.43
C LEU A 194 -21.51 15.85 -5.73
N ILE A 195 -20.37 16.29 -6.26
CA ILE A 195 -19.62 17.40 -5.68
C ILE A 195 -20.47 18.68 -5.67
N ARG A 196 -21.18 18.99 -6.76
CA ARG A 196 -22.08 20.14 -6.81
C ARG A 196 -23.23 20.04 -5.80
N GLU A 197 -23.78 18.85 -5.58
CA GLU A 197 -24.79 18.63 -4.53
C GLU A 197 -24.24 18.85 -3.12
N VAL A 198 -22.98 18.48 -2.87
CA VAL A 198 -22.30 18.76 -1.60
C VAL A 198 -22.08 20.27 -1.42
N LEU A 199 -21.61 20.97 -2.45
CA LEU A 199 -21.40 22.42 -2.44
C LEU A 199 -22.69 23.18 -2.15
N LYS A 200 -23.82 22.78 -2.77
CA LYS A 200 -25.16 23.38 -2.55
C LYS A 200 -25.61 23.35 -1.09
N LYS A 201 -25.12 22.40 -0.27
CA LYS A 201 -25.47 22.37 1.15
C LYS A 201 -24.89 23.55 1.94
N GLY A 202 -23.83 24.18 1.44
CA GLY A 202 -23.16 25.31 2.09
C GLY A 202 -22.48 24.98 3.44
N LYS A 203 -22.63 23.75 3.95
CA LYS A 203 -22.07 23.26 5.21
C LYS A 203 -20.60 22.88 5.10
N TYR A 204 -20.19 22.31 3.97
CA TYR A 204 -18.87 21.70 3.81
C TYR A 204 -17.98 22.53 2.88
N GLN A 205 -16.66 22.42 3.07
CA GLN A 205 -15.69 22.76 2.05
C GLN A 205 -15.26 21.50 1.31
N VAL A 206 -15.18 21.58 -0.01
CA VAL A 206 -14.80 20.46 -0.84
C VAL A 206 -13.32 20.55 -1.19
N VAL A 207 -12.60 19.46 -0.97
CA VAL A 207 -11.20 19.29 -1.37
C VAL A 207 -11.13 18.17 -2.41
N LEU A 208 -10.55 18.44 -3.58
CA LEU A 208 -10.20 17.41 -4.56
C LEU A 208 -8.71 17.12 -4.45
N THR A 209 -8.38 15.84 -4.31
CA THR A 209 -7.00 15.36 -4.17
C THR A 209 -6.56 14.60 -5.41
N PHE A 210 -5.29 14.74 -5.77
CA PHE A 210 -4.70 14.14 -6.98
C PHE A 210 -3.29 13.65 -6.69
N GLY A 211 -2.92 12.53 -7.30
CA GLY A 211 -1.55 12.02 -7.30
C GLY A 211 -0.65 12.75 -8.30
N PRO A 212 0.69 12.56 -8.22
CA PRO A 212 1.65 13.25 -9.07
C PRO A 212 1.46 12.98 -10.57
N ASP A 213 1.01 11.76 -10.90
CA ASP A 213 0.75 11.34 -12.29
C ASP A 213 -0.62 11.80 -12.81
N GLU A 214 -1.41 12.51 -12.01
CA GLU A 214 -2.79 12.91 -12.33
C GLU A 214 -2.92 14.39 -12.69
N LYS A 215 -1.83 15.04 -13.11
CA LYS A 215 -1.83 16.47 -13.47
C LYS A 215 -2.87 16.84 -14.52
N GLY A 216 -3.05 16.00 -15.55
CA GLY A 216 -4.07 16.23 -16.59
C GLY A 216 -5.49 16.20 -16.02
N LEU A 217 -5.76 15.27 -15.10
CA LEU A 217 -7.05 15.16 -14.41
C LEU A 217 -7.26 16.33 -13.44
N TYR A 218 -6.23 16.76 -12.71
CA TYR A 218 -6.23 17.96 -11.89
C TYR A 218 -6.66 19.19 -12.72
N GLU A 219 -6.03 19.41 -13.87
CA GLU A 219 -6.36 20.54 -14.76
C GLU A 219 -7.77 20.44 -15.37
N GLU A 220 -8.25 19.24 -15.68
CA GLU A 220 -9.62 19.03 -16.15
C GLU A 220 -10.65 19.38 -15.07
N MET A 221 -10.45 18.90 -13.84
CA MET A 221 -11.37 19.17 -12.74
C MET A 221 -11.38 20.65 -12.34
N GLN A 222 -10.25 21.35 -12.43
CA GLN A 222 -10.22 22.80 -12.24
C GLN A 222 -11.11 23.55 -13.25
N LYS A 223 -11.13 23.10 -14.52
CA LYS A 223 -12.00 23.69 -15.56
C LYS A 223 -13.47 23.42 -15.29
N ARG A 224 -13.83 22.19 -14.89
CA ARG A 224 -15.21 21.79 -14.58
C ARG A 224 -15.81 22.62 -13.45
N PHE A 225 -14.99 22.96 -12.44
CA PHE A 225 -15.41 23.70 -11.25
C PHE A 225 -14.96 25.15 -11.23
N LEU A 226 -14.74 25.75 -12.41
CA LEU A 226 -14.34 27.15 -12.52
C LEU A 226 -15.39 28.06 -11.84
N GLY A 227 -14.96 28.87 -10.87
CA GLY A 227 -15.81 29.78 -10.11
C GLY A 227 -16.49 29.16 -8.88
N GLU A 228 -16.32 27.86 -8.65
CA GLU A 228 -16.81 27.18 -7.44
C GLU A 228 -15.76 27.25 -6.31
N ASN A 229 -16.22 27.24 -5.07
CA ASN A 229 -15.33 27.22 -3.90
C ASN A 229 -14.84 25.78 -3.60
N VAL A 230 -13.91 25.31 -4.43
CA VAL A 230 -13.28 24.00 -4.33
C VAL A 230 -11.77 24.16 -4.17
N VAL A 231 -11.20 23.46 -3.20
CA VAL A 231 -9.74 23.39 -3.00
C VAL A 231 -9.20 22.23 -3.84
N PHE A 232 -8.18 22.47 -4.67
CA PHE A 232 -7.52 21.45 -5.46
C PHE A 232 -6.12 21.19 -4.93
N TYR A 233 -5.82 19.94 -4.57
CA TYR A 233 -4.54 19.53 -4.02
C TYR A 233 -3.88 18.47 -4.91
N LEU A 234 -2.79 18.85 -5.55
CA LEU A 234 -1.92 17.94 -6.32
C LEU A 234 -0.72 17.56 -5.45
N SER A 235 -0.62 16.28 -5.08
CA SER A 235 0.56 15.75 -4.38
C SER A 235 1.74 15.67 -5.35
N LEU A 236 2.88 16.28 -4.99
CA LEU A 236 4.09 16.27 -5.83
C LEU A 236 5.09 15.19 -5.42
N ASP A 237 5.07 14.76 -4.16
CA ASP A 237 6.15 13.94 -3.58
C ASP A 237 5.82 12.44 -3.46
N GLY A 238 4.61 12.02 -3.86
CA GLY A 238 4.15 10.64 -3.76
C GLY A 238 3.70 10.28 -2.34
#